data_AF-A0A963UIM4-F1
#
_entry.id   AF-A0A963UIM4-F1
#
_cell.length_a   1.000
_cell.length_b   1.000
_cell.length_c   1.000
_cell.angle_alpha   90.00
_cell.angle_beta   90.00
_cell.angle_gamma   90.00
#
_symmetry.space_group_name_H-M   'P 1'
#
loop_
_entity.id
_entity.type
_entity.pdbx_description
1 polymer ?
#
loop_
_entity_poly.entity_id
_entity_poly.type
_entity_poly.pdbx_seq_one_letter_code
_entity_poly.pdbx_strand_id
1 'polypeptide(L)'
;TAYTPYQPEISQGRLEALLNYQTMVCDLTGLEIANASLLDEATAAAEAMTMAQRVAKSKATAFFVDENCHPQNIEVMKVRAAPLGIEVIVGDPAKLKADAVFGAIFQYPGTCGHLTDFTPHIAKLHAAGAVGIVIADPLALTLLKEPGAMGADIAVGSTQRFGVPMGYGGPSAAYMACKDAHKRQMPGRIVGVSIDAQGGKAYRLSLQTREQHIRREKATSNVCTAQALLANMASFYAVFHGPLGLKAIAQRIHRKAVRVARVLEGAGYDVQPKAFFDTITVEVGALQPVILKAARRERINLRKVGATKIGISVDETTRNETVERLWRAFGIDRKDDDFTPEYRVPDPLHRQSSYLEHPVFHMNRAETEMMRYMRRLADRDLALDRAMIPLGSCTMKLNAAAEMMPITWPEFANLHPFAPADQAEGYAELFRDLSAKLCTITGYDAMSLQPNSGAQGEYAGLLTIQAYHKARGEAHRHICLIPVSAHGTNPASAQMAGMTVVVVKSAENGDIDVADFRAKAEAAGRNLAACMITYPS
;
A
#
# COMPACT_ATOMS: atom_id res chain seq x y z
N THR A 1 17.78 -1.49 12.57
CA THR A 1 18.46 -0.20 12.86
C THR A 1 19.27 0.31 11.67
N ALA A 2 19.70 -0.54 10.72
CA ALA A 2 20.21 -0.06 9.42
C ALA A 2 19.13 0.70 8.62
N TYR A 3 19.57 1.41 7.57
CA TYR A 3 18.70 2.14 6.64
C TYR A 3 18.71 1.52 5.23
N THR A 4 18.31 2.29 4.21
CA THR A 4 18.36 1.90 2.79
C THR A 4 19.70 1.22 2.45
N PRO A 5 19.70 0.10 1.70
CA PRO A 5 20.92 -0.62 1.32
C PRO A 5 21.73 0.10 0.21
N TYR A 6 22.16 1.34 0.50
CA TYR A 6 23.00 2.14 -0.42
C TYR A 6 24.38 1.50 -0.64
N GLN A 7 24.91 0.81 0.38
CA GLN A 7 26.18 0.08 0.34
C GLN A 7 25.87 -1.42 0.26
N PRO A 8 25.75 -1.99 -0.95
CA PRO A 8 25.21 -3.35 -1.13
C PRO A 8 26.06 -4.43 -0.47
N GLU A 9 27.39 -4.27 -0.43
CA GLU A 9 28.35 -5.25 0.08
C GLU A 9 28.14 -5.56 1.58
N ILE A 10 27.63 -4.59 2.33
CA ILE A 10 27.31 -4.70 3.77
C ILE A 10 25.79 -4.68 4.02
N SER A 11 25.02 -5.08 3.01
CA SER A 11 23.55 -5.06 3.04
C SER A 11 22.92 -6.26 2.33
N GLN A 12 23.69 -7.32 2.08
CA GLN A 12 23.23 -8.46 1.28
C GLN A 12 22.08 -9.22 1.94
N GLY A 13 21.99 -9.22 3.27
CA GLY A 13 20.92 -9.88 4.01
C GLY A 13 19.55 -9.29 3.72
N ARG A 14 19.38 -8.00 3.96
CA ARG A 14 18.10 -7.33 3.65
C ARG A 14 17.82 -7.21 2.16
N LEU A 15 18.84 -7.15 1.31
CA LEU A 15 18.66 -7.21 -0.14
C LEU A 15 18.12 -8.58 -0.59
N GLU A 16 18.61 -9.68 -0.02
CA GLU A 16 18.07 -11.02 -0.29
C GLU A 16 16.61 -11.14 0.19
N ALA A 17 16.30 -10.64 1.39
CA ALA A 17 14.93 -10.67 1.92
C ALA A 17 13.93 -9.84 1.09
N LEU A 18 14.36 -8.70 0.55
CA LEU A 18 13.59 -7.88 -0.39
C LEU A 18 13.48 -8.53 -1.77
N LEU A 19 14.50 -9.28 -2.21
CA LEU A 19 14.40 -10.06 -3.44
C LEU A 19 13.37 -11.18 -3.27
N ASN A 20 13.37 -11.88 -2.13
CA ASN A 20 12.32 -12.86 -1.82
C ASN A 20 10.92 -12.22 -1.81
N TYR A 21 10.79 -11.01 -1.27
CA TYR A 21 9.54 -10.25 -1.32
C TYR A 21 9.10 -10.01 -2.78
N GLN A 22 10.01 -9.53 -3.63
CA GLN A 22 9.71 -9.30 -5.05
C GLN A 22 9.32 -10.60 -5.76
N THR A 23 10.06 -11.70 -5.55
CA THR A 23 9.74 -13.01 -6.11
C THR A 23 8.36 -13.49 -5.66
N MET A 24 8.05 -13.36 -4.36
CA MET A 24 6.74 -13.71 -3.81
C MET A 24 5.61 -12.91 -4.49
N VAL A 25 5.78 -11.60 -4.66
CA VAL A 25 4.79 -10.76 -5.33
C VAL A 25 4.65 -11.13 -6.80
N CYS A 26 5.75 -11.29 -7.54
CA CYS A 26 5.72 -11.71 -8.95
C CYS A 26 4.96 -13.03 -9.12
N ASP A 27 5.31 -14.05 -8.33
CA ASP A 27 4.68 -15.36 -8.40
C ASP A 27 3.19 -15.29 -8.05
N LEU A 28 2.81 -14.60 -6.97
CA LEU A 28 1.40 -14.51 -6.57
C LEU A 28 0.56 -13.73 -7.58
N THR A 29 1.10 -12.66 -8.17
CA THR A 29 0.38 -11.82 -9.13
C THR A 29 0.42 -12.35 -10.56
N GLY A 30 1.36 -13.24 -10.88
CA GLY A 30 1.63 -13.69 -12.24
C GLY A 30 2.28 -12.63 -13.13
N LEU A 31 2.91 -11.61 -12.54
CA LEU A 31 3.57 -10.52 -13.25
C LEU A 31 5.09 -10.64 -13.17
N GLU A 32 5.78 -9.98 -14.10
CA GLU A 32 7.18 -10.27 -14.41
C GLU A 32 8.17 -9.57 -13.47
N ILE A 33 7.82 -8.40 -12.94
CA ILE A 33 8.68 -7.63 -12.03
C ILE A 33 7.88 -6.95 -10.94
N ALA A 34 8.44 -6.89 -9.73
CA ALA A 34 7.88 -6.19 -8.57
C ALA A 34 8.92 -5.26 -7.92
N ASN A 35 8.44 -4.21 -7.24
CA ASN A 35 9.31 -3.33 -6.46
C ASN A 35 9.54 -3.84 -5.02
N ALA A 36 10.48 -3.19 -4.33
CA ALA A 36 10.82 -3.43 -2.94
C ALA A 36 9.93 -2.60 -1.99
N SER A 37 8.61 -2.66 -2.21
CA SER A 37 7.49 -2.01 -1.50
C SER A 37 7.17 -0.55 -1.81
N LEU A 38 5.92 -0.19 -1.47
CA LEU A 38 5.34 1.15 -1.37
C LEU A 38 4.73 1.36 0.02
N LEU A 39 4.13 2.53 0.25
CA LEU A 39 3.73 3.02 1.57
C LEU A 39 2.47 2.34 2.12
N ASP A 40 1.43 2.24 1.30
CA ASP A 40 0.15 1.59 1.60
C ASP A 40 -0.60 1.29 0.28
N GLU A 41 -1.69 0.53 0.35
CA GLU A 41 -2.46 0.13 -0.84
C GLU A 41 -3.04 1.33 -1.60
N ALA A 42 -3.50 2.36 -0.90
CA ALA A 42 -4.16 3.51 -1.50
C ALA A 42 -3.18 4.36 -2.32
N THR A 43 -1.98 4.58 -1.78
CA THR A 43 -0.86 5.23 -2.48
C THR A 43 -0.30 4.36 -3.59
N ALA A 44 -0.25 3.03 -3.44
CA ALA A 44 0.14 2.12 -4.52
C ALA A 44 -0.84 2.16 -5.70
N ALA A 45 -2.16 2.23 -5.44
CA ALA A 45 -3.19 2.43 -6.45
C ALA A 45 -3.03 3.78 -7.19
N ALA A 46 -2.77 4.84 -6.44
CA ALA A 46 -2.50 6.16 -7.01
C ALA A 46 -1.21 6.19 -7.85
N GLU A 47 -0.16 5.52 -7.41
CA GLU A 47 1.07 5.35 -8.20
C GLU A 47 0.81 4.54 -9.48
N ALA A 48 0.00 3.48 -9.41
CA ALA A 48 -0.36 2.67 -10.57
C ALA A 48 -1.11 3.50 -11.62
N MET A 49 -2.04 4.38 -11.19
CA MET A 49 -2.73 5.33 -12.07
C MET A 49 -1.75 6.27 -12.79
N THR A 50 -0.80 6.88 -12.05
CA THR A 50 0.18 7.79 -12.71
C THR A 50 1.17 7.03 -13.59
N MET A 51 1.54 5.80 -13.22
CA MET A 51 2.37 4.93 -14.06
C MET A 51 1.63 4.56 -15.34
N ALA A 52 0.34 4.22 -15.28
CA ALA A 52 -0.50 3.96 -16.44
C ALA A 52 -0.55 5.18 -17.38
N GLN A 53 -0.67 6.40 -16.86
CA GLN A 53 -0.63 7.62 -17.66
C GLN A 53 0.68 7.74 -18.46
N ARG A 54 1.82 7.30 -17.90
CA ARG A 54 3.14 7.34 -18.56
C ARG A 54 3.35 6.23 -19.59
N VAL A 55 2.66 5.09 -19.46
CA VAL A 55 2.88 3.90 -20.32
C VAL A 55 1.76 3.65 -21.33
N ALA A 56 0.56 4.19 -21.12
CA ALA A 56 -0.58 4.01 -22.01
C ALA A 56 -0.30 4.58 -23.41
N LYS A 57 -0.86 3.91 -24.43
CA LYS A 57 -0.83 4.40 -25.82
C LYS A 57 -2.05 5.25 -26.16
N SER A 58 -3.14 5.09 -25.41
CA SER A 58 -4.35 5.90 -25.47
C SER A 58 -4.04 7.39 -25.32
N LYS A 59 -4.85 8.23 -25.98
CA LYS A 59 -4.79 9.71 -25.87
C LYS A 59 -5.83 10.27 -24.92
N ALA A 60 -6.69 9.42 -24.34
CA ALA A 60 -7.65 9.85 -23.36
C ALA A 60 -6.96 10.39 -22.10
N THR A 61 -7.65 11.29 -21.40
CA THR A 61 -7.16 11.93 -20.17
C THR A 61 -7.87 11.43 -18.92
N ALA A 62 -8.95 10.66 -19.08
CA ALA A 62 -9.68 10.09 -17.97
C ALA A 62 -9.12 8.72 -17.56
N PHE A 63 -9.32 8.39 -16.28
CA PHE A 63 -8.96 7.12 -15.67
C PHE A 63 -10.18 6.51 -15.00
N PHE A 64 -10.44 5.23 -15.26
CA PHE A 64 -11.57 4.54 -14.66
C PHE A 64 -11.18 3.87 -13.34
N VAL A 65 -12.05 4.01 -12.34
CA VAL A 65 -11.93 3.36 -11.04
C VAL A 65 -13.18 2.54 -10.80
N ASP A 66 -13.01 1.24 -10.58
CA ASP A 66 -14.10 0.37 -10.14
C ASP A 66 -14.70 0.91 -8.82
N GLU A 67 -16.01 1.11 -8.82
CA GLU A 67 -16.75 1.53 -7.62
C GLU A 67 -16.64 0.55 -6.44
N ASN A 68 -16.23 -0.69 -6.72
CA ASN A 68 -15.95 -1.70 -5.71
C ASN A 68 -14.51 -1.69 -5.16
N CYS A 69 -13.67 -0.73 -5.56
CA CYS A 69 -12.44 -0.44 -4.84
C CYS A 69 -12.72 -0.02 -3.39
N HIS A 70 -11.75 -0.24 -2.50
CA HIS A 70 -11.90 0.26 -1.13
C HIS A 70 -12.06 1.79 -1.12
N PRO A 71 -12.97 2.36 -0.30
CA PRO A 71 -13.28 3.79 -0.35
C PRO A 71 -12.06 4.70 -0.20
N GLN A 72 -11.13 4.33 0.70
CA GLN A 72 -9.89 5.08 0.91
C GLN A 72 -8.95 5.04 -0.32
N ASN A 73 -8.95 3.95 -1.09
CA ASN A 73 -8.17 3.87 -2.33
C ASN A 73 -8.73 4.84 -3.36
N ILE A 74 -10.06 4.90 -3.49
CA ILE A 74 -10.75 5.82 -4.40
C ILE A 74 -10.43 7.28 -4.03
N GLU A 75 -10.54 7.64 -2.75
CA GLU A 75 -10.28 9.02 -2.30
C GLU A 75 -8.82 9.43 -2.50
N VAL A 76 -7.85 8.58 -2.16
CA VAL A 76 -6.42 8.88 -2.40
C VAL A 76 -6.12 9.01 -3.90
N MET A 77 -6.72 8.19 -4.76
CA MET A 77 -6.58 8.33 -6.21
C MET A 77 -7.16 9.65 -6.72
N LYS A 78 -8.35 10.07 -6.25
CA LYS A 78 -8.92 11.39 -6.60
C LYS A 78 -8.01 12.54 -6.18
N VAL A 79 -7.47 12.49 -4.96
CA VAL A 79 -6.53 13.49 -4.44
C VAL A 79 -5.26 13.54 -5.30
N ARG A 80 -4.73 12.37 -5.70
CA ARG A 80 -3.56 12.29 -6.59
C ARG A 80 -3.84 12.81 -8.00
N ALA A 81 -5.03 12.54 -8.53
CA ALA A 81 -5.43 12.88 -9.88
C ALA A 81 -5.67 14.39 -10.07
N ALA A 82 -6.27 15.05 -9.09
CA ALA A 82 -6.70 16.44 -9.16
C ALA A 82 -5.61 17.43 -9.62
N PRO A 83 -4.41 17.48 -9.00
CA PRO A 83 -3.35 18.41 -9.43
C PRO A 83 -2.75 18.06 -10.80
N LEU A 84 -2.94 16.83 -11.28
CA LEU A 84 -2.42 16.35 -12.56
C LEU A 84 -3.44 16.52 -13.70
N GLY A 85 -4.63 17.06 -13.42
CA GLY A 85 -5.70 17.21 -14.40
C GLY A 85 -6.26 15.88 -14.91
N ILE A 86 -6.10 14.79 -14.14
CA ILE A 86 -6.66 13.49 -14.48
C ILE A 86 -8.13 13.46 -14.05
N GLU A 87 -9.03 13.20 -15.01
CA GLU A 87 -10.44 12.96 -14.71
C GLU A 87 -10.63 11.54 -14.17
N VAL A 88 -11.13 11.40 -12.94
CA VAL A 88 -11.41 10.09 -12.34
C VAL A 88 -12.87 9.74 -12.52
N ILE A 89 -13.15 8.68 -13.29
CA ILE A 89 -14.49 8.13 -13.51
C ILE A 89 -14.66 6.94 -12.58
N VAL A 90 -15.46 7.10 -11.53
CA VAL A 90 -15.82 6.01 -10.63
C VAL A 90 -17.11 5.35 -11.13
N GLY A 91 -17.14 4.03 -11.31
CA GLY A 91 -18.38 3.34 -11.67
C GLY A 91 -18.27 1.83 -11.80
N ASP A 92 -19.39 1.24 -12.22
CA ASP A 92 -19.52 -0.19 -12.51
C ASP A 92 -18.63 -0.60 -13.71
N PRO A 93 -17.70 -1.56 -13.55
CA PRO A 93 -16.86 -2.09 -14.63
C PRO A 93 -17.63 -2.51 -15.88
N ALA A 94 -18.88 -2.98 -15.75
CA ALA A 94 -19.70 -3.37 -16.90
C ALA A 94 -20.06 -2.20 -17.82
N LYS A 95 -20.03 -0.96 -17.30
CA LYS A 95 -20.32 0.28 -18.02
C LYS A 95 -19.06 1.02 -18.49
N LEU A 96 -17.88 0.43 -18.30
CA LEU A 96 -16.61 0.97 -18.76
C LEU A 96 -16.60 1.21 -20.27
N LYS A 97 -16.31 2.45 -20.67
CA LYS A 97 -16.01 2.84 -22.04
C LYS A 97 -14.49 2.89 -22.23
N ALA A 98 -13.92 1.82 -22.77
CA ALA A 98 -12.46 1.63 -22.84
C ALA A 98 -11.74 2.69 -23.69
N ASP A 99 -12.39 3.23 -24.72
CA ASP A 99 -11.90 4.29 -25.60
C ASP A 99 -11.86 5.68 -24.94
N ALA A 100 -12.62 5.87 -23.86
CA ALA A 100 -12.68 7.13 -23.13
C ALA A 100 -11.61 7.26 -22.04
N VAL A 101 -10.78 6.24 -21.80
CA VAL A 101 -9.81 6.23 -20.68
C VAL A 101 -8.42 5.81 -21.12
N PHE A 102 -7.39 6.24 -20.39
CA PHE A 102 -6.02 5.75 -20.60
C PHE A 102 -5.69 4.52 -19.77
N GLY A 103 -6.50 4.23 -18.76
CA GLY A 103 -6.40 3.02 -17.96
C GLY A 103 -7.59 2.84 -17.05
N ALA A 104 -7.69 1.65 -16.47
CA ALA A 104 -8.68 1.33 -15.46
C ALA A 104 -8.08 0.49 -14.34
N ILE A 105 -8.60 0.66 -13.13
CA ILE A 105 -8.23 -0.14 -11.96
C ILE A 105 -9.43 -0.85 -11.37
N PHE A 106 -9.24 -2.13 -11.04
CA PHE A 106 -10.28 -3.02 -10.51
C PHE A 106 -9.84 -3.63 -9.18
N GLN A 107 -10.77 -3.88 -8.25
CA GLN A 107 -10.46 -4.52 -6.96
C GLN A 107 -10.81 -6.01 -6.99
N TYR A 108 -9.90 -6.85 -6.50
CA TYR A 108 -10.02 -8.31 -6.57
C TYR A 108 -9.52 -9.02 -5.30
N PRO A 109 -10.41 -9.56 -4.44
CA PRO A 109 -11.87 -9.44 -4.48
C PRO A 109 -12.36 -8.00 -4.26
N GLY A 110 -13.56 -7.67 -4.76
CA GLY A 110 -14.17 -6.36 -4.56
C GLY A 110 -14.45 -6.06 -3.09
N THR A 111 -14.63 -4.79 -2.72
CA THR A 111 -14.74 -4.35 -1.32
C THR A 111 -15.90 -4.98 -0.55
N CYS A 112 -16.94 -5.46 -1.23
CA CYS A 112 -18.10 -6.13 -0.64
C CYS A 112 -18.04 -7.68 -0.76
N GLY A 113 -16.91 -8.22 -1.24
CA GLY A 113 -16.65 -9.66 -1.38
C GLY A 113 -16.73 -10.22 -2.80
N HIS A 114 -17.22 -9.43 -3.78
CA HIS A 114 -17.46 -9.88 -5.16
C HIS A 114 -16.21 -10.41 -5.84
N LEU A 115 -16.34 -11.59 -6.47
CA LEU A 115 -15.35 -12.14 -7.38
C LEU A 115 -15.79 -11.90 -8.83
N THR A 116 -14.95 -11.20 -9.59
CA THR A 116 -15.19 -10.86 -10.99
C THR A 116 -13.97 -11.27 -11.82
N ASP A 117 -14.19 -11.94 -12.95
CA ASP A 117 -13.13 -12.15 -13.94
C ASP A 117 -12.97 -10.88 -14.78
N PHE A 118 -11.84 -10.19 -14.61
CA PHE A 118 -11.56 -8.95 -15.33
C PHE A 118 -10.89 -9.17 -16.70
N THR A 119 -10.61 -10.42 -17.12
CA THR A 119 -10.10 -10.73 -18.47
C THR A 119 -10.83 -9.99 -19.60
N PRO A 120 -12.18 -10.02 -19.71
CA PRO A 120 -12.88 -9.30 -20.78
C PRO A 120 -12.76 -7.78 -20.70
N HIS A 121 -12.64 -7.22 -19.49
CA HIS A 121 -12.48 -5.77 -19.28
C HIS A 121 -11.08 -5.32 -19.72
N ILE A 122 -10.06 -6.07 -19.31
CA ILE A 122 -8.66 -5.78 -19.64
C ILE A 122 -8.42 -5.94 -21.15
N ALA A 123 -9.01 -6.96 -21.80
CA ALA A 123 -8.93 -7.12 -23.24
C ALA A 123 -9.51 -5.92 -24.01
N LYS A 124 -10.64 -5.36 -23.56
CA LYS A 124 -11.22 -4.14 -24.14
C LYS A 124 -10.32 -2.91 -23.96
N LEU A 125 -9.69 -2.76 -22.80
CA LEU A 125 -8.73 -1.68 -22.54
C LEU A 125 -7.53 -1.78 -23.47
N HIS A 126 -6.96 -2.98 -23.62
CA HIS A 126 -5.83 -3.20 -24.53
C HIS A 126 -6.17 -2.88 -25.98
N ALA A 127 -7.38 -3.24 -26.44
CA ALA A 127 -7.86 -2.89 -27.78
C ALA A 127 -7.94 -1.37 -28.01
N ALA A 128 -8.17 -0.59 -26.95
CA ALA A 128 -8.16 0.88 -26.97
C ALA A 128 -6.78 1.50 -26.68
N GLY A 129 -5.73 0.68 -26.49
CA GLY A 129 -4.39 1.14 -26.11
C GLY A 129 -4.28 1.66 -24.67
N ALA A 130 -5.28 1.36 -23.83
CA ALA A 130 -5.31 1.67 -22.40
C ALA A 130 -4.68 0.53 -21.56
N VAL A 131 -4.44 0.81 -20.28
CA VAL A 131 -3.77 -0.08 -19.32
C VAL A 131 -4.77 -0.69 -18.33
N GLY A 132 -4.68 -1.99 -18.09
CA GLY A 132 -5.48 -2.70 -17.09
C GLY A 132 -4.72 -2.91 -15.78
N ILE A 133 -5.29 -2.48 -14.66
CA ILE A 133 -4.69 -2.57 -13.32
C ILE A 133 -5.61 -3.36 -12.39
N VAL A 134 -5.03 -4.20 -11.53
CA VAL A 134 -5.80 -4.93 -10.49
C VAL A 134 -5.21 -4.67 -9.10
N ILE A 135 -6.05 -4.23 -8.16
CA ILE A 135 -5.74 -4.22 -6.73
C ILE A 135 -6.11 -5.60 -6.19
N ALA A 136 -5.13 -6.42 -5.82
CA ALA A 136 -5.38 -7.81 -5.43
C ALA A 136 -4.91 -8.16 -4.01
N ASP A 137 -5.73 -8.91 -3.29
CA ASP A 137 -5.35 -9.49 -2.01
C ASP A 137 -4.38 -10.67 -2.23
N PRO A 138 -3.13 -10.62 -1.74
CA PRO A 138 -2.14 -11.63 -2.06
C PRO A 138 -2.43 -13.01 -1.44
N LEU A 139 -3.22 -13.08 -0.36
CA LEU A 139 -3.64 -14.36 0.21
C LEU A 139 -4.75 -15.00 -0.63
N ALA A 140 -5.69 -14.20 -1.12
CA ALA A 140 -6.72 -14.66 -2.05
C ALA A 140 -6.10 -15.25 -3.32
N LEU A 141 -5.02 -14.64 -3.84
CA LEU A 141 -4.28 -15.11 -5.02
C LEU A 141 -3.64 -16.50 -4.85
N THR A 142 -3.59 -17.07 -3.66
CA THR A 142 -3.15 -18.46 -3.46
C THR A 142 -4.18 -19.48 -3.98
N LEU A 143 -5.45 -19.06 -4.12
CA LEU A 143 -6.57 -19.86 -4.61
C LEU A 143 -7.18 -19.33 -5.90
N LEU A 144 -7.11 -18.01 -6.09
CA LEU A 144 -7.78 -17.29 -7.17
C LEU A 144 -6.89 -17.08 -8.38
N LYS A 145 -7.47 -17.16 -9.58
CA LYS A 145 -6.86 -16.78 -10.86
C LYS A 145 -6.21 -15.41 -10.70
N GLU A 146 -4.92 -15.36 -11.00
CA GLU A 146 -4.05 -14.23 -10.72
C GLU A 146 -4.17 -13.11 -11.77
N PRO A 147 -3.85 -11.84 -11.41
CA PRO A 147 -3.92 -10.71 -12.33
C PRO A 147 -3.19 -10.91 -13.67
N GLY A 148 -2.00 -11.52 -13.66
CA GLY A 148 -1.23 -11.81 -14.87
C GLY A 148 -1.98 -12.75 -15.82
N ALA A 149 -2.63 -13.80 -15.28
CA ALA A 149 -3.48 -14.70 -16.05
C ALA A 149 -4.79 -14.03 -16.54
N MET A 150 -5.21 -12.93 -15.91
CA MET A 150 -6.29 -12.07 -16.42
C MET A 150 -5.83 -11.06 -17.48
N GLY A 151 -4.51 -10.95 -17.73
CA GLY A 151 -3.92 -10.03 -18.69
C GLY A 151 -3.54 -8.67 -18.11
N ALA A 152 -3.63 -8.47 -16.79
CA ALA A 152 -3.30 -7.18 -16.16
C ALA A 152 -1.89 -6.71 -16.53
N ASP A 153 -1.70 -5.40 -16.64
CA ASP A 153 -0.40 -4.80 -16.90
C ASP A 153 0.34 -4.45 -15.59
N ILE A 154 -0.44 -4.12 -14.56
CA ILE A 154 0.01 -3.72 -13.22
C ILE A 154 -0.88 -4.39 -12.17
N ALA A 155 -0.30 -4.89 -11.09
CA ALA A 155 -1.02 -5.31 -9.89
C ALA A 155 -0.47 -4.61 -8.65
N VAL A 156 -1.36 -4.20 -7.75
CA VAL A 156 -1.00 -3.57 -6.47
C VAL A 156 -1.81 -4.15 -5.32
N GLY A 157 -1.41 -3.90 -4.08
CA GLY A 157 -2.16 -4.34 -2.91
C GLY A 157 -1.34 -4.21 -1.63
N SER A 158 -1.93 -4.58 -0.51
CA SER A 158 -1.23 -4.70 0.78
C SER A 158 -0.73 -6.12 1.04
N THR A 159 0.49 -6.26 1.56
CA THR A 159 0.97 -7.54 2.12
C THR A 159 0.80 -7.64 3.63
N GLN A 160 -0.05 -6.80 4.25
CA GLN A 160 -0.25 -6.75 5.70
C GLN A 160 -0.65 -8.12 6.28
N ARG A 161 -1.59 -8.81 5.64
CA ARG A 161 -2.09 -10.11 6.14
C ARG A 161 -1.07 -11.26 6.04
N PHE A 162 0.14 -11.01 5.54
CA PHE A 162 1.26 -11.93 5.62
C PHE A 162 2.11 -11.64 6.87
N GLY A 163 1.50 -11.85 8.04
CA GLY A 163 2.22 -11.81 9.32
C GLY A 163 2.62 -10.42 9.83
N VAL A 164 2.01 -9.35 9.34
CA VAL A 164 2.21 -7.98 9.85
C VAL A 164 0.99 -7.57 10.70
N PRO A 165 1.14 -6.95 11.88
CA PRO A 165 0.00 -6.49 12.68
C PRO A 165 -0.87 -5.44 11.98
N MET A 166 -2.10 -5.24 12.47
CA MET A 166 -3.00 -4.20 11.95
C MET A 166 -2.47 -2.78 12.21
N GLY A 167 -1.83 -2.58 13.36
CA GLY A 167 -1.14 -1.34 13.74
C GLY A 167 -2.00 -0.08 13.70
N TYR A 168 -3.32 -0.20 13.83
CA TYR A 168 -4.28 0.89 13.63
C TYR A 168 -4.07 1.67 12.32
N GLY A 169 -3.62 0.97 11.27
CA GLY A 169 -3.38 1.53 9.93
C GLY A 169 -1.99 1.25 9.36
N GLY A 170 -1.02 0.87 10.20
CA GLY A 170 0.29 0.46 9.73
C GLY A 170 1.38 0.49 10.81
N PRO A 171 2.65 0.37 10.40
CA PRO A 171 3.11 0.30 9.02
C PRO A 171 2.80 -1.04 8.33
N SER A 172 2.61 -1.04 7.02
CA SER A 172 2.41 -2.25 6.21
C SER A 172 2.97 -2.03 4.81
N ALA A 173 3.68 -3.01 4.28
CA ALA A 173 4.22 -2.90 2.92
C ALA A 173 3.13 -3.10 1.87
N ALA A 174 2.94 -2.11 1.01
CA ALA A 174 2.20 -2.31 -0.22
C ALA A 174 3.12 -2.82 -1.33
N TYR A 175 2.60 -3.67 -2.21
CA TYR A 175 3.32 -4.16 -3.36
C TYR A 175 2.89 -3.43 -4.63
N MET A 176 3.79 -3.38 -5.61
CA MET A 176 3.46 -3.11 -7.00
C MET A 176 4.26 -4.07 -7.89
N ALA A 177 3.55 -4.78 -8.77
CA ALA A 177 4.12 -5.59 -9.83
C ALA A 177 3.60 -5.15 -11.20
N CYS A 178 4.39 -5.37 -12.26
CA CYS A 178 3.99 -5.05 -13.62
C CYS A 178 4.68 -5.96 -14.64
N LYS A 179 4.30 -5.80 -15.92
CA LYS A 179 5.05 -6.34 -17.06
C LYS A 179 6.46 -5.72 -17.13
N ASP A 180 7.47 -6.48 -17.54
CA ASP A 180 8.87 -6.07 -17.65
C ASP A 180 9.03 -4.84 -18.56
N ALA A 181 8.22 -4.75 -19.61
CA ALA A 181 8.16 -3.60 -20.52
C ALA A 181 7.91 -2.26 -19.80
N HIS A 182 7.30 -2.27 -18.61
CA HIS A 182 6.99 -1.07 -17.83
C HIS A 182 7.99 -0.80 -16.69
N LYS A 183 9.01 -1.64 -16.46
CA LYS A 183 9.94 -1.53 -15.33
C LYS A 183 10.64 -0.17 -15.20
N ARG A 184 10.86 0.52 -16.32
CA ARG A 184 11.49 1.86 -16.34
C ARG A 184 10.60 2.96 -15.77
N GLN A 185 9.29 2.70 -15.62
CA GLN A 185 8.31 3.64 -15.06
C GLN A 185 7.84 3.26 -13.65
N MET A 186 8.31 2.12 -13.13
CA MET A 186 7.96 1.62 -11.80
C MET A 186 8.44 2.59 -10.71
N PRO A 187 7.59 2.95 -9.74
CA PRO A 187 7.95 3.75 -8.58
C PRO A 187 8.75 2.95 -7.55
N GLY A 188 9.59 3.67 -6.79
CA GLY A 188 10.35 3.09 -5.70
C GLY A 188 11.51 2.20 -6.13
N ARG A 189 12.05 1.48 -5.15
CA ARG A 189 13.29 0.70 -5.26
C ARG A 189 13.03 -0.67 -5.88
N ILE A 190 14.01 -1.21 -6.59
CA ILE A 190 13.98 -2.58 -7.11
C ILE A 190 15.31 -3.24 -6.80
N VAL A 191 15.30 -4.37 -6.11
CA VAL A 191 16.47 -5.23 -5.94
C VAL A 191 16.69 -6.03 -7.21
N GLY A 192 17.93 -6.04 -7.69
CA GLY A 192 18.37 -6.86 -8.82
C GLY A 192 19.55 -7.76 -8.44
N VAL A 193 19.64 -8.89 -9.13
CA VAL A 193 20.81 -9.78 -9.08
C VAL A 193 21.90 -9.21 -9.98
N SER A 194 23.14 -9.26 -9.50
CA SER A 194 24.36 -8.82 -10.17
C SER A 194 25.48 -9.80 -9.87
N ILE A 195 26.68 -9.49 -10.37
CA ILE A 195 27.93 -10.16 -10.01
C ILE A 195 28.85 -9.18 -9.26
N ASP A 196 29.65 -9.69 -8.34
CA ASP A 196 30.73 -8.95 -7.67
C ASP A 196 32.05 -9.03 -8.47
N ALA A 197 33.11 -8.40 -7.93
CA ALA A 197 34.43 -8.36 -8.57
C ALA A 197 35.12 -9.74 -8.66
N GLN A 198 34.67 -10.74 -7.90
CA GLN A 198 35.18 -12.12 -7.91
C GLN A 198 34.29 -13.05 -8.74
N GLY A 199 33.26 -12.53 -9.40
CA GLY A 199 32.29 -13.30 -10.18
C GLY A 199 31.20 -13.97 -9.34
N GLY A 200 31.13 -13.69 -8.04
CA GLY A 200 30.10 -14.18 -7.14
C GLY A 200 28.74 -13.51 -7.38
N LYS A 201 27.65 -14.27 -7.20
CA LYS A 201 26.29 -13.72 -7.25
C LYS A 201 26.08 -12.76 -6.08
N ALA A 202 25.70 -11.51 -6.38
CA ALA A 202 25.45 -10.47 -5.39
C ALA A 202 24.14 -9.71 -5.71
N TYR A 203 23.59 -9.02 -4.73
CA TYR A 203 22.36 -8.23 -4.87
C TYR A 203 22.64 -6.74 -4.74
N ARG A 204 21.88 -5.89 -5.45
CA ARG A 204 21.95 -4.43 -5.30
C ARG A 204 20.63 -3.77 -5.69
N LEU A 205 20.47 -2.49 -5.33
CA LEU A 205 19.42 -1.66 -5.93
C LEU A 205 19.72 -1.46 -7.42
N SER A 206 18.69 -1.63 -8.25
CA SER A 206 18.75 -1.61 -9.71
C SER A 206 17.86 -0.52 -10.31
N LEU A 207 18.22 -0.05 -11.51
CA LEU A 207 17.51 1.01 -12.22
C LEU A 207 17.28 2.28 -11.38
N GLN A 208 18.25 2.65 -10.55
CA GLN A 208 18.13 3.75 -9.57
C GLN A 208 17.92 5.12 -10.23
N THR A 209 18.22 5.27 -11.52
CA THR A 209 17.96 6.50 -12.28
C THR A 209 16.48 6.85 -12.36
N ARG A 210 15.56 5.95 -11.97
CA ARG A 210 14.12 6.25 -11.84
C ARG A 210 13.77 7.06 -10.58
N GLU A 211 14.65 7.06 -9.58
CA GLU A 211 14.36 7.52 -8.23
C GLU A 211 14.72 9.01 -8.04
N GLN A 212 14.07 9.62 -7.04
CA GLN A 212 14.15 11.06 -6.75
C GLN A 212 15.58 11.58 -6.52
N HIS A 213 16.47 10.78 -5.94
CA HIS A 213 17.83 11.21 -5.60
C HIS A 213 18.73 11.40 -6.83
N ILE A 214 18.33 10.85 -7.99
CA ILE A 214 19.02 11.06 -9.27
C ILE A 214 18.20 11.97 -10.18
N ARG A 215 16.90 11.69 -10.32
CA ARG A 215 16.06 12.34 -11.34
C ARG A 215 15.22 13.51 -10.86
N ARG A 216 15.18 13.80 -9.55
CA ARG A 216 14.49 14.96 -8.97
C ARG A 216 13.05 15.09 -9.50
N GLU A 217 12.65 16.22 -10.07
CA GLU A 217 11.32 16.44 -10.67
C GLU A 217 10.96 15.48 -11.81
N LYS A 218 11.93 14.83 -12.45
CA LYS A 218 11.72 13.85 -13.52
C LYS A 218 11.67 12.41 -13.01
N ALA A 219 11.69 12.20 -11.71
CA ALA A 219 11.58 10.88 -11.11
C ALA A 219 10.20 10.26 -11.38
N THR A 220 10.13 8.94 -11.26
CA THR A 220 8.88 8.19 -11.45
C THR A 220 7.87 8.42 -10.31
N SER A 221 8.36 8.82 -9.14
CA SER A 221 7.60 9.11 -7.91
C SER A 221 8.48 9.93 -6.96
N ASN A 222 7.87 10.57 -5.96
CA ASN A 222 8.57 11.23 -4.86
C ASN A 222 8.97 10.25 -3.73
N VAL A 223 8.57 8.98 -3.79
CA VAL A 223 8.86 8.01 -2.72
C VAL A 223 10.37 7.87 -2.47
N CYS A 224 10.77 7.87 -1.19
CA CYS A 224 12.16 7.69 -0.76
C CYS A 224 12.29 6.62 0.33
N THR A 225 11.75 6.92 1.52
CA THR A 225 11.50 5.88 2.53
C THR A 225 10.23 5.14 2.13
N ALA A 226 10.31 3.81 2.13
CA ALA A 226 9.19 2.91 1.87
C ALA A 226 8.98 2.00 3.09
N GLN A 227 8.55 0.75 2.91
CA GLN A 227 8.18 -0.17 4.00
C GLN A 227 9.06 -1.42 4.04
N ALA A 228 10.38 -1.25 3.89
CA ALA A 228 11.32 -2.37 3.69
C ALA A 228 11.31 -3.40 4.83
N LEU A 229 11.21 -2.99 6.10
CA LEU A 229 11.13 -3.93 7.23
C LEU A 229 9.87 -4.80 7.14
N LEU A 230 8.73 -4.21 6.79
CA LEU A 230 7.45 -4.91 6.71
C LEU A 230 7.37 -5.78 5.46
N ALA A 231 8.05 -5.39 4.37
CA ALA A 231 8.25 -6.23 3.19
C ALA A 231 9.10 -7.47 3.53
N ASN A 232 10.15 -7.31 4.34
CA ASN A 232 10.95 -8.44 4.84
C ASN A 232 10.13 -9.35 5.76
N MET A 233 9.28 -8.80 6.64
CA MET A 233 8.39 -9.61 7.48
C MET A 233 7.41 -10.43 6.62
N ALA A 234 6.80 -9.81 5.61
CA ALA A 234 5.90 -10.50 4.68
C ALA A 234 6.63 -11.59 3.87
N SER A 235 7.88 -11.34 3.44
CA SER A 235 8.66 -12.37 2.74
C SER A 235 9.08 -13.50 3.68
N PHE A 236 9.39 -13.22 4.94
CA PHE A 236 9.64 -14.25 5.95
C PHE A 236 8.40 -15.09 6.26
N TYR A 237 7.21 -14.48 6.32
CA TYR A 237 5.96 -15.21 6.44
C TYR A 237 5.77 -16.18 5.26
N ALA A 238 5.98 -15.72 4.03
CA ALA A 238 5.91 -16.56 2.85
C ALA A 238 7.00 -17.65 2.79
N VAL A 239 8.22 -17.35 3.24
CA VAL A 239 9.30 -18.36 3.34
C VAL A 239 8.94 -19.45 4.35
N PHE A 240 8.42 -19.05 5.51
CA PHE A 240 8.06 -19.99 6.58
C PHE A 240 6.91 -20.91 6.15
N HIS A 241 5.81 -20.34 5.65
CA HIS A 241 4.62 -21.11 5.26
C HIS A 241 4.76 -21.79 3.89
N GLY A 242 5.37 -21.10 2.93
CA GLY A 242 5.49 -21.49 1.53
C GLY A 242 4.16 -21.76 0.84
N PRO A 243 4.19 -22.31 -0.39
CA PRO A 243 2.98 -22.38 -1.19
C PRO A 243 1.88 -23.23 -0.56
N LEU A 244 2.25 -24.39 0.02
CA LEU A 244 1.28 -25.28 0.66
C LEU A 244 0.68 -24.67 1.94
N GLY A 245 1.50 -24.03 2.78
CA GLY A 245 1.03 -23.42 4.02
C GLY A 245 0.11 -22.22 3.76
N LEU A 246 0.51 -21.33 2.83
CA LEU A 246 -0.30 -20.18 2.44
C LEU A 246 -1.64 -20.62 1.82
N LYS A 247 -1.62 -21.62 0.93
CA LYS A 247 -2.84 -22.21 0.36
C LYS A 247 -3.75 -22.78 1.44
N ALA A 248 -3.19 -23.52 2.41
CA ALA A 248 -3.96 -24.09 3.51
C ALA A 248 -4.58 -23.02 4.42
N ILE A 249 -3.87 -21.91 4.67
CA ILE A 249 -4.39 -20.76 5.42
C ILE A 249 -5.58 -20.15 4.64
N ALA A 250 -5.40 -19.87 3.35
CA ALA A 250 -6.46 -19.29 2.52
C ALA A 250 -7.70 -20.21 2.42
N GLN A 251 -7.51 -21.52 2.23
CA GLN A 251 -8.62 -22.49 2.20
C GLN A 251 -9.37 -22.53 3.54
N ARG A 252 -8.65 -22.45 4.66
CA ARG A 252 -9.26 -22.43 5.99
C ARG A 252 -10.08 -21.17 6.22
N ILE A 253 -9.57 -20.01 5.82
CA ILE A 253 -10.29 -18.73 5.90
C ILE A 253 -11.55 -18.79 5.05
N HIS A 254 -11.42 -19.22 3.78
CA HIS A 254 -12.56 -19.34 2.88
C HIS A 254 -13.64 -20.28 3.44
N ARG A 255 -13.26 -21.46 3.93
CA ARG A 255 -14.21 -22.40 4.54
C ARG A 255 -14.90 -21.84 5.78
N LYS A 256 -14.23 -20.98 6.58
CA LYS A 256 -14.90 -20.26 7.69
C LYS A 256 -15.94 -19.28 7.13
N ALA A 257 -15.60 -18.51 6.11
CA ALA A 257 -16.51 -17.56 5.47
C ALA A 257 -17.75 -18.26 4.90
N VAL A 258 -17.56 -19.42 4.25
CA VAL A 258 -18.64 -20.24 3.70
C VAL A 258 -19.56 -20.77 4.80
N ARG A 259 -19.02 -21.25 5.93
CA ARG A 259 -19.85 -21.67 7.07
C ARG A 259 -20.67 -20.52 7.64
N VAL A 260 -20.05 -19.34 7.80
CA VAL A 260 -20.77 -18.12 8.23
C VAL A 260 -21.92 -17.82 7.27
N ALA A 261 -21.64 -17.76 5.97
CA ALA A 261 -22.64 -17.47 4.95
C ALA A 261 -23.80 -18.47 4.97
N ARG A 262 -23.50 -19.78 4.97
CA ARG A 262 -24.48 -20.86 4.96
C ARG A 262 -25.43 -20.82 6.15
N VAL A 263 -24.93 -20.55 7.36
CA VAL A 263 -25.79 -20.46 8.55
C VAL A 263 -26.66 -19.22 8.52
N LEU A 264 -26.15 -18.08 8.04
CA LEU A 264 -26.94 -16.86 7.85
C LEU A 264 -28.03 -17.06 6.78
N GLU A 265 -27.71 -17.70 5.65
CA GLU A 265 -28.69 -18.05 4.61
C GLU A 265 -29.77 -18.99 5.15
N GLY A 266 -29.38 -20.01 5.93
CA GLY A 266 -30.32 -20.94 6.57
C GLY A 266 -31.24 -20.27 7.60
N ALA A 267 -30.83 -19.14 8.17
CA ALA A 267 -31.65 -18.29 9.04
C ALA A 267 -32.51 -17.26 8.27
N GLY A 268 -32.48 -17.28 6.94
CA GLY A 268 -33.30 -16.42 6.08
C GLY A 268 -32.68 -15.08 5.68
N TYR A 269 -31.41 -14.82 6.01
CA TYR A 269 -30.72 -13.62 5.57
C TYR A 269 -30.28 -13.73 4.10
N ASP A 270 -30.40 -12.63 3.34
CA ASP A 270 -29.84 -12.55 1.99
C ASP A 270 -28.35 -12.22 2.05
N VAL A 271 -27.52 -13.25 1.83
CA VAL A 271 -26.06 -13.16 1.80
C VAL A 271 -25.59 -13.03 0.35
N GLN A 272 -24.83 -11.96 0.09
CA GLN A 272 -24.24 -11.63 -1.20
C GLN A 272 -22.76 -11.26 -1.04
N PRO A 273 -21.93 -11.43 -2.07
CA PRO A 273 -22.20 -12.22 -3.27
C PRO A 273 -22.33 -13.72 -2.95
N LYS A 274 -22.81 -14.50 -3.92
CA LYS A 274 -22.74 -15.97 -3.84
C LYS A 274 -21.32 -16.52 -3.99
N ALA A 275 -20.46 -15.82 -4.74
CA ALA A 275 -19.06 -16.16 -4.92
C ALA A 275 -18.15 -15.13 -4.24
N PHE A 276 -17.29 -15.60 -3.33
CA PHE A 276 -16.42 -14.76 -2.50
C PHE A 276 -15.16 -15.51 -2.05
N PHE A 277 -14.16 -14.78 -1.54
CA PHE A 277 -13.02 -15.37 -0.83
C PHE A 277 -13.27 -15.43 0.68
N ASP A 278 -13.13 -14.31 1.40
CA ASP A 278 -13.24 -14.24 2.87
C ASP A 278 -14.28 -13.23 3.37
N THR A 279 -14.90 -12.51 2.43
CA THR A 279 -15.77 -11.37 2.71
C THR A 279 -17.14 -11.58 2.10
N ILE A 280 -18.18 -11.36 2.91
CA ILE A 280 -19.58 -11.37 2.49
C ILE A 280 -20.28 -10.09 2.96
N THR A 281 -21.37 -9.77 2.31
CA THR A 281 -22.27 -8.66 2.64
C THR A 281 -23.68 -9.20 2.82
N VAL A 282 -24.27 -8.92 3.97
CA VAL A 282 -25.58 -9.46 4.38
C VAL A 282 -26.61 -8.34 4.34
N GLU A 283 -27.69 -8.52 3.60
CA GLU A 283 -28.84 -7.62 3.61
C GLU A 283 -29.70 -7.92 4.84
N VAL A 284 -29.89 -6.91 5.70
CA VAL A 284 -30.58 -7.03 6.98
C VAL A 284 -31.65 -5.94 7.18
N GLY A 285 -31.84 -5.05 6.20
CA GLY A 285 -32.85 -4.00 6.25
C GLY A 285 -32.73 -3.11 7.49
N ALA A 286 -33.89 -2.82 8.10
CA ALA A 286 -33.97 -2.00 9.31
C ALA A 286 -33.29 -2.62 10.55
N LEU A 287 -32.93 -3.91 10.52
CA LEU A 287 -32.24 -4.58 11.62
C LEU A 287 -30.75 -4.21 11.71
N GLN A 288 -30.18 -3.55 10.68
CA GLN A 288 -28.76 -3.20 10.62
C GLN A 288 -28.23 -2.57 11.93
N PRO A 289 -28.84 -1.52 12.50
CA PRO A 289 -28.32 -0.89 13.72
C PRO A 289 -28.41 -1.82 14.94
N VAL A 290 -29.45 -2.67 15.01
CA VAL A 290 -29.67 -3.61 16.12
C VAL A 290 -28.61 -4.70 16.10
N ILE A 291 -28.33 -5.29 14.93
CA ILE A 291 -27.31 -6.33 14.76
C ILE A 291 -25.92 -5.74 15.04
N LEU A 292 -25.60 -4.54 14.55
CA LEU A 292 -24.32 -3.89 14.86
C LEU A 292 -24.14 -3.65 16.37
N LYS A 293 -25.21 -3.25 17.08
CA LYS A 293 -25.18 -3.09 18.54
C LYS A 293 -25.03 -4.43 19.25
N ALA A 294 -25.68 -5.49 18.78
CA ALA A 294 -25.52 -6.84 19.33
C ALA A 294 -24.10 -7.38 19.10
N ALA A 295 -23.54 -7.19 17.91
CA ALA A 295 -22.16 -7.57 17.58
C ALA A 295 -21.16 -6.88 18.51
N ARG A 296 -21.34 -5.58 18.80
CA ARG A 296 -20.51 -4.86 19.78
C ARG A 296 -20.58 -5.45 21.19
N ARG A 297 -21.77 -5.89 21.65
CA ARG A 297 -21.92 -6.58 22.95
C ARG A 297 -21.19 -7.92 22.96
N GLU A 298 -21.19 -8.60 21.82
CA GLU A 298 -20.39 -9.79 21.56
C GLU A 298 -18.92 -9.47 21.24
N ARG A 299 -18.43 -8.23 21.44
CA ARG A 299 -17.10 -7.71 21.12
C ARG A 299 -16.61 -8.04 19.69
N ILE A 300 -17.49 -7.85 18.70
CA ILE A 300 -17.21 -7.98 17.27
C ILE A 300 -17.53 -6.66 16.59
N ASN A 301 -16.59 -6.16 15.78
CA ASN A 301 -16.84 -5.05 14.86
C ASN A 301 -17.21 -5.60 13.48
N LEU A 302 -18.28 -5.07 12.90
CA LEU A 302 -18.72 -5.39 11.55
C LEU A 302 -18.75 -4.11 10.71
N ARG A 303 -18.60 -4.24 9.40
CA ARG A 303 -18.63 -3.10 8.50
C ARG A 303 -20.08 -2.70 8.22
N LYS A 304 -20.45 -1.47 8.55
CA LYS A 304 -21.70 -0.88 8.08
C LYS A 304 -21.59 -0.58 6.57
N VAL A 305 -22.48 -1.15 5.75
CA VAL A 305 -22.53 -0.93 4.30
C VAL A 305 -23.88 -0.30 3.94
N GLY A 306 -23.85 0.97 3.52
CA GLY A 306 -25.07 1.74 3.28
C GLY A 306 -25.98 1.80 4.51
N ALA A 307 -27.30 1.82 4.28
CA ALA A 307 -28.30 1.89 5.34
C ALA A 307 -28.86 0.52 5.78
N THR A 308 -28.64 -0.54 5.00
CA THR A 308 -29.35 -1.82 5.16
C THR A 308 -28.45 -3.05 5.20
N LYS A 309 -27.17 -2.94 4.84
CA LYS A 309 -26.27 -4.09 4.68
C LYS A 309 -25.14 -4.13 5.71
N ILE A 310 -24.67 -5.33 6.06
CA ILE A 310 -23.52 -5.54 6.95
C ILE A 310 -22.44 -6.34 6.21
N GLY A 311 -21.25 -5.77 6.10
CA GLY A 311 -20.05 -6.45 5.60
C GLY A 311 -19.36 -7.23 6.71
N ILE A 312 -18.97 -8.46 6.40
CA ILE A 312 -18.28 -9.39 7.29
C ILE A 312 -17.06 -9.93 6.54
N SER A 313 -15.87 -9.68 7.07
CA SER A 313 -14.61 -10.29 6.60
C SER A 313 -14.07 -11.17 7.71
N VAL A 314 -13.79 -12.43 7.40
CA VAL A 314 -13.10 -13.34 8.34
C VAL A 314 -11.63 -13.46 7.97
N ASP A 315 -10.82 -13.91 8.92
CA ASP A 315 -9.36 -13.93 8.77
C ASP A 315 -8.72 -15.17 9.39
N GLU A 316 -7.39 -15.19 9.37
CA GLU A 316 -6.58 -16.27 9.93
C GLU A 316 -6.89 -16.52 11.41
N THR A 317 -7.14 -15.44 12.17
CA THR A 317 -7.38 -15.45 13.63
C THR A 317 -8.79 -15.88 14.02
N THR A 318 -9.74 -15.86 13.07
CA THR A 318 -11.14 -16.21 13.32
C THR A 318 -11.25 -17.65 13.85
N ARG A 319 -11.81 -17.84 15.05
CA ARG A 319 -12.03 -19.16 15.67
C ARG A 319 -13.52 -19.51 15.69
N ASN A 320 -13.82 -20.76 16.01
CA ASN A 320 -15.19 -21.25 16.14
C ASN A 320 -15.99 -20.38 17.12
N GLU A 321 -15.39 -20.02 18.27
CA GLU A 321 -16.05 -19.18 19.27
C GLU A 321 -16.35 -17.76 18.75
N THR A 322 -15.51 -17.23 17.85
CA THR A 322 -15.76 -15.94 17.19
C THR A 322 -16.93 -16.05 16.22
N VAL A 323 -17.03 -17.17 15.48
CA VAL A 323 -18.15 -17.45 14.57
C VAL A 323 -19.46 -17.62 15.34
N GLU A 324 -19.45 -18.32 16.48
CA GLU A 324 -20.61 -18.46 17.36
C GLU A 324 -21.08 -17.12 17.93
N ARG A 325 -20.14 -16.26 18.38
CA ARG A 325 -20.42 -14.88 18.83
C ARG A 325 -21.04 -14.05 17.71
N LEU A 326 -20.54 -14.21 16.48
CA LEU A 326 -21.09 -13.54 15.30
C LEU A 326 -22.54 -13.99 15.07
N TRP A 327 -22.83 -15.28 15.08
CA TRP A 327 -24.19 -15.79 14.88
C TRP A 327 -25.15 -15.32 15.98
N ARG A 328 -24.72 -15.26 17.24
CA ARG A 328 -25.54 -14.69 18.33
C ARG A 328 -25.90 -13.22 18.09
N ALA A 329 -25.01 -12.44 17.48
CA ALA A 329 -25.32 -11.06 17.09
C ALA A 329 -26.45 -10.95 16.05
N PHE A 330 -26.64 -11.99 15.25
CA PHE A 330 -27.75 -12.15 14.29
C PHE A 330 -28.97 -12.88 14.89
N GLY A 331 -28.96 -13.17 16.21
CA GLY A 331 -30.03 -13.87 16.91
C GLY A 331 -30.02 -15.39 16.73
N ILE A 332 -28.91 -15.96 16.25
CA ILE A 332 -28.77 -17.39 15.98
C ILE A 332 -27.93 -18.02 17.10
N ASP A 333 -28.54 -18.90 17.90
CA ASP A 333 -27.83 -19.70 18.91
C ASP A 333 -27.46 -21.06 18.32
N ARG A 334 -26.20 -21.20 17.91
CA ARG A 334 -25.68 -22.40 17.24
C ARG A 334 -24.19 -22.58 17.52
N LYS A 335 -23.76 -23.84 17.61
CA LYS A 335 -22.34 -24.26 17.67
C LYS A 335 -21.71 -24.36 16.29
N ASP A 336 -20.44 -23.96 16.17
CA ASP A 336 -19.67 -24.15 14.93
C ASP A 336 -18.98 -25.53 14.97
N ASP A 337 -19.76 -26.58 14.69
CA ASP A 337 -19.37 -28.00 14.77
C ASP A 337 -19.50 -28.77 13.44
N ASP A 338 -20.17 -28.21 12.43
CA ASP A 338 -20.26 -28.78 11.09
C ASP A 338 -19.14 -28.25 10.18
N PHE A 339 -18.11 -29.09 10.00
CA PHE A 339 -16.95 -28.78 9.16
C PHE A 339 -16.99 -29.41 7.77
N THR A 340 -18.17 -29.78 7.23
CA THR A 340 -18.25 -30.27 5.85
C THR A 340 -17.53 -29.30 4.89
N PRO A 341 -16.56 -29.78 4.09
CA PRO A 341 -15.85 -28.93 3.15
C PRO A 341 -16.80 -28.40 2.07
N GLU A 342 -16.91 -27.08 1.96
CA GLU A 342 -17.64 -26.37 0.91
C GLU A 342 -16.78 -25.20 0.44
N TYR A 343 -16.79 -24.95 -0.88
CA TYR A 343 -16.10 -23.85 -1.52
C TYR A 343 -17.08 -23.11 -2.43
N ARG A 344 -17.01 -21.77 -2.43
CA ARG A 344 -17.85 -20.88 -3.23
C ARG A 344 -17.04 -20.03 -4.20
N VAL A 345 -15.89 -20.54 -4.63
CA VAL A 345 -15.11 -19.95 -5.74
C VAL A 345 -15.55 -20.63 -7.05
N PRO A 346 -15.93 -19.87 -8.10
CA PRO A 346 -16.27 -20.44 -9.40
C PRO A 346 -15.06 -21.08 -10.10
N ASP A 347 -15.29 -22.18 -10.82
CA ASP A 347 -14.21 -22.92 -11.52
C ASP A 347 -13.30 -22.06 -12.41
N PRO A 348 -13.82 -21.10 -13.23
CA PRO A 348 -12.96 -20.25 -14.06
C PRO A 348 -12.03 -19.32 -13.27
N LEU A 349 -12.34 -19.08 -12.00
CA LEU A 349 -11.55 -18.24 -11.09
C LEU A 349 -10.61 -19.06 -10.20
N HIS A 350 -10.57 -20.39 -10.33
CA HIS A 350 -9.55 -21.18 -9.65
C HIS A 350 -8.17 -20.92 -10.26
N ARG A 351 -7.20 -20.64 -9.41
CA ARG A 351 -5.79 -20.57 -9.79
C ARG A 351 -5.33 -21.92 -10.33
N GLN A 352 -4.74 -21.88 -11.54
CA GLN A 352 -4.17 -23.06 -12.20
C GLN A 352 -2.64 -23.09 -12.13
N SER A 353 -2.00 -21.92 -11.98
CA SER A 353 -0.54 -21.79 -11.92
C SER A 353 0.03 -22.17 -10.55
N SER A 354 1.24 -22.71 -10.55
CA SER A 354 2.06 -22.82 -9.34
C SER A 354 2.64 -21.45 -8.95
N TYR A 355 3.17 -21.36 -7.72
CA TYR A 355 3.80 -20.16 -7.17
C TYR A 355 4.77 -20.54 -6.06
N LEU A 356 5.74 -19.66 -5.79
CA LEU A 356 6.76 -19.82 -4.76
C LEU A 356 7.61 -21.08 -4.95
N GLU A 357 7.86 -21.48 -6.20
CA GLU A 357 8.65 -22.68 -6.56
C GLU A 357 10.15 -22.52 -6.26
N HIS A 358 10.61 -21.28 -6.05
CA HIS A 358 12.02 -21.04 -5.74
C HIS A 358 12.39 -21.72 -4.41
N PRO A 359 13.53 -22.44 -4.32
CA PRO A 359 13.88 -23.25 -3.14
C PRO A 359 13.83 -22.51 -1.80
N VAL A 360 14.07 -21.18 -1.79
CA VAL A 360 13.99 -20.37 -0.57
C VAL A 360 12.67 -20.51 0.16
N PHE A 361 11.56 -20.71 -0.58
CA PHE A 361 10.23 -20.88 -0.01
C PHE A 361 9.94 -22.31 0.42
N HIS A 362 10.89 -23.25 0.32
CA HIS A 362 10.75 -24.66 0.69
C HIS A 362 11.75 -25.12 1.76
N MET A 363 12.87 -24.40 1.95
CA MET A 363 13.99 -24.84 2.80
C MET A 363 13.88 -24.53 4.30
N ASN A 364 12.96 -23.65 4.73
CA ASN A 364 12.93 -23.13 6.11
C ASN A 364 11.55 -23.36 6.75
N ARG A 365 11.21 -24.62 7.04
CA ARG A 365 9.87 -25.02 7.53
C ARG A 365 9.79 -25.20 9.03
N ALA A 366 10.91 -25.54 9.67
CA ALA A 366 11.01 -25.59 11.12
C ALA A 366 11.38 -24.22 11.68
N GLU A 367 10.91 -23.93 12.90
CA GLU A 367 11.26 -22.70 13.62
C GLU A 367 12.78 -22.51 13.70
N THR A 368 13.53 -23.57 14.04
CA THR A 368 15.00 -23.56 14.11
C THR A 368 15.66 -23.22 12.76
N GLU A 369 15.12 -23.70 11.64
CA GLU A 369 15.65 -23.39 10.30
C GLU A 369 15.41 -21.91 9.98
N MET A 370 14.21 -21.41 10.27
CA MET A 370 13.85 -20.02 10.03
C MET A 370 14.66 -19.06 10.92
N MET A 371 14.89 -19.41 12.19
CA MET A 371 15.78 -18.66 13.08
C MET A 371 17.20 -18.57 12.50
N ARG A 372 17.75 -19.70 12.03
CA ARG A 372 19.07 -19.74 11.39
C ARG A 372 19.10 -18.93 10.09
N TYR A 373 18.04 -18.98 9.30
CA TYR A 373 17.93 -18.21 8.06
C TYR A 373 17.93 -16.71 8.32
N MET A 374 17.04 -16.22 9.19
CA MET A 374 16.98 -14.81 9.59
C MET A 374 18.29 -14.33 10.19
N ARG A 375 18.92 -15.15 11.04
CA ARG A 375 20.23 -14.82 11.63
C ARG A 375 21.33 -14.68 10.58
N ARG A 376 21.39 -15.61 9.62
CA ARG A 376 22.38 -15.58 8.53
C ARG A 376 22.24 -14.33 7.65
N LEU A 377 21.01 -13.90 7.39
CA LEU A 377 20.78 -12.64 6.67
C LEU A 377 21.21 -11.45 7.53
N ALA A 378 20.80 -11.40 8.80
CA ALA A 378 21.20 -10.32 9.71
C ALA A 378 22.73 -10.20 9.83
N ASP A 379 23.47 -11.32 9.81
CA ASP A 379 24.92 -11.30 9.90
C ASP A 379 25.63 -10.69 8.69
N ARG A 380 24.96 -10.66 7.52
CA ARG A 380 25.46 -10.03 6.28
C ARG A 380 25.18 -8.53 6.19
N ASP A 381 24.55 -7.96 7.22
CA ASP A 381 24.18 -6.55 7.26
C ASP A 381 24.97 -5.81 8.35
N LEU A 382 25.51 -4.64 8.01
CA LEU A 382 26.01 -3.69 9.01
C LEU A 382 24.85 -2.84 9.54
N ALA A 383 24.71 -2.79 10.87
CA ALA A 383 23.64 -2.09 11.58
C ALA A 383 24.17 -1.41 12.85
N LEU A 384 23.33 -0.61 13.53
CA LEU A 384 23.76 0.25 14.66
C LEU A 384 24.16 -0.52 15.93
N ASP A 385 23.85 -1.81 16.01
CA ASP A 385 24.35 -2.71 17.05
C ASP A 385 25.85 -3.04 16.88
N ARG A 386 26.44 -2.71 15.73
CA ARG A 386 27.84 -3.02 15.39
C ARG A 386 28.72 -1.78 15.30
N ALA A 387 28.23 -0.71 14.69
CA ALA A 387 29.02 0.49 14.44
C ALA A 387 28.14 1.72 14.20
N MET A 388 28.75 2.90 14.32
CA MET A 388 28.17 4.15 13.83
C MET A 388 27.96 4.07 12.31
N ILE A 389 26.79 4.52 11.84
CA ILE A 389 26.46 4.67 10.41
C ILE A 389 26.22 6.17 10.14
N PRO A 390 27.26 6.96 9.79
CA PRO A 390 27.17 8.43 9.74
C PRO A 390 26.58 8.94 8.41
N LEU A 391 25.37 8.49 8.06
CA LEU A 391 24.66 8.94 6.86
C LEU A 391 24.10 10.35 7.07
N GLY A 392 24.65 11.33 6.35
CA GLY A 392 24.09 12.67 6.26
C GLY A 392 22.62 12.65 5.84
N SER A 393 21.83 13.59 6.35
CA SER A 393 20.37 13.69 6.12
C SER A 393 19.51 12.52 6.65
N CYS A 394 20.11 11.46 7.24
CA CYS A 394 19.37 10.29 7.74
C CYS A 394 19.22 10.24 9.28
N THR A 395 20.00 11.04 10.02
CA THR A 395 19.95 11.13 11.50
C THR A 395 19.93 9.74 12.18
N MET A 396 20.95 8.92 11.91
CA MET A 396 21.10 7.56 12.45
C MET A 396 21.41 7.57 13.96
N LYS A 397 20.40 7.91 14.77
CA LYS A 397 20.47 7.97 16.24
C LYS A 397 20.04 6.65 16.89
N LEU A 398 20.09 6.62 18.22
CA LEU A 398 19.56 5.52 19.02
C LEU A 398 18.07 5.29 18.73
N ASN A 399 17.69 4.03 18.53
CA ASN A 399 16.31 3.56 18.63
C ASN A 399 16.21 2.81 19.96
N ALA A 400 15.78 3.47 21.03
CA ALA A 400 15.91 2.91 22.37
C ALA A 400 14.95 1.73 22.54
N ALA A 401 15.36 0.69 23.28
CA ALA A 401 14.52 -0.47 23.52
C ALA A 401 13.16 -0.07 24.14
N ALA A 402 13.16 0.88 25.08
CA ALA A 402 11.95 1.41 25.70
C ALA A 402 11.00 2.11 24.71
N GLU A 403 11.52 2.77 23.67
CA GLU A 403 10.72 3.40 22.62
C GLU A 403 10.12 2.35 21.67
N MET A 404 10.85 1.26 21.43
CA MET A 404 10.44 0.20 20.50
C MET A 404 9.49 -0.83 21.13
N MET A 405 9.54 -1.05 22.44
CA MET A 405 8.71 -2.05 23.13
C MET A 405 7.20 -1.90 22.87
N PRO A 406 6.60 -0.69 22.90
CA PRO A 406 5.14 -0.57 22.78
C PRO A 406 4.57 -0.91 21.40
N ILE A 407 5.38 -0.87 20.34
CA ILE A 407 4.88 -1.08 18.97
C ILE A 407 4.34 -2.50 18.74
N THR A 408 4.66 -3.45 19.61
CA THR A 408 4.16 -4.83 19.58
C THR A 408 3.17 -5.15 20.70
N TRP A 409 2.81 -4.17 21.55
CA TRP A 409 1.74 -4.37 22.52
C TRP A 409 0.41 -4.59 21.80
N PRO A 410 -0.41 -5.58 22.19
CA PRO A 410 -1.68 -5.85 21.54
C PRO A 410 -2.59 -4.62 21.41
N GLU A 411 -2.57 -3.72 22.40
CA GLU A 411 -3.35 -2.49 22.46
C GLU A 411 -3.00 -1.49 21.34
N PHE A 412 -1.77 -1.53 20.81
CA PHE A 412 -1.34 -0.77 19.63
C PHE A 412 -1.40 -1.64 18.35
N ALA A 413 -0.83 -2.84 18.40
CA ALA A 413 -0.58 -3.66 17.23
C ALA A 413 -1.85 -4.31 16.62
N ASN A 414 -2.87 -4.61 17.43
CA ASN A 414 -4.00 -5.44 16.99
C ASN A 414 -5.30 -4.65 16.75
N LEU A 415 -5.28 -3.32 16.84
CA LEU A 415 -6.46 -2.50 16.57
C LEU A 415 -6.62 -2.29 15.05
N HIS A 416 -7.81 -2.55 14.54
CA HIS A 416 -8.15 -2.28 13.14
C HIS A 416 -8.26 -0.75 12.89
N PRO A 417 -7.71 -0.17 11.81
CA PRO A 417 -7.71 1.29 11.56
C PRO A 417 -9.10 1.94 11.52
N PHE A 418 -10.12 1.17 11.15
CA PHE A 418 -11.52 1.63 11.10
C PHE A 418 -12.36 1.13 12.27
N ALA A 419 -11.73 0.77 13.40
CA ALA A 419 -12.44 0.51 14.64
C ALA A 419 -13.23 1.75 15.07
N PRO A 420 -14.39 1.58 15.74
CA PRO A 420 -15.11 2.69 16.36
C PRO A 420 -14.20 3.53 17.27
N ALA A 421 -14.36 4.86 17.24
CA ALA A 421 -13.48 5.79 17.94
C ALA A 421 -13.43 5.57 19.47
N ASP A 422 -14.54 5.10 20.06
CA ASP A 422 -14.65 4.72 21.47
C ASP A 422 -13.78 3.51 21.86
N GLN A 423 -13.27 2.76 20.88
CA GLN A 423 -12.32 1.65 21.10
C GLN A 423 -10.87 2.08 20.91
N ALA A 424 -10.63 3.31 20.47
CA ALA A 424 -9.32 3.86 20.13
C ALA A 424 -8.96 5.10 20.99
N GLU A 425 -9.56 5.26 22.16
CA GLU A 425 -9.34 6.44 23.02
C GLU A 425 -7.87 6.62 23.42
N GLY A 426 -7.15 5.51 23.68
CA GLY A 426 -5.70 5.56 23.95
C GLY A 426 -4.88 6.09 22.76
N TYR A 427 -5.26 5.73 21.52
CA TYR A 427 -4.68 6.32 20.32
C TYR A 427 -5.03 7.80 20.19
N ALA A 428 -6.27 8.19 20.50
CA ALA A 428 -6.68 9.59 20.46
C ALA A 428 -5.89 10.45 21.46
N GLU A 429 -5.65 9.94 22.68
CA GLU A 429 -4.78 10.59 23.66
C GLU A 429 -3.34 10.71 23.15
N LEU A 430 -2.76 9.61 22.64
CA LEU A 430 -1.42 9.59 22.06
C LEU A 430 -1.27 10.63 20.94
N PHE A 431 -2.23 10.70 20.03
CA PHE A 431 -2.19 11.66 18.91
C PHE A 431 -2.28 13.10 19.39
N ARG A 432 -3.16 13.39 20.36
CA ARG A 432 -3.30 14.73 20.94
C ARG A 432 -2.02 15.17 21.64
N ASP A 433 -1.47 14.31 22.49
CA ASP A 433 -0.24 14.59 23.25
C ASP A 433 0.97 14.75 22.32
N LEU A 434 1.17 13.83 21.37
CA LEU A 434 2.25 13.92 20.38
C LEU A 434 2.12 15.17 19.52
N SER A 435 0.91 15.49 19.05
CA SER A 435 0.67 16.70 18.25
C SER A 435 1.01 17.97 19.03
N ALA A 436 0.59 18.07 20.31
CA ALA A 436 0.90 19.23 21.15
C ALA A 436 2.42 19.40 21.35
N LYS A 437 3.14 18.31 21.60
CA LYS A 437 4.61 18.30 21.71
C LYS A 437 5.28 18.73 20.41
N LEU A 438 4.84 18.21 19.26
CA LEU A 438 5.37 18.59 17.95
C LEU A 438 5.08 20.06 17.63
N CYS A 439 3.88 20.58 17.92
CA CYS A 439 3.57 22.00 17.79
C CYS A 439 4.51 22.86 18.64
N THR A 440 4.79 22.43 19.88
CA THR A 440 5.74 23.13 20.77
C THR A 440 7.15 23.16 20.20
N ILE A 441 7.62 22.04 19.64
CA ILE A 441 8.97 21.92 19.06
C ILE A 441 9.12 22.76 17.78
N THR A 442 8.08 22.81 16.95
CA THR A 442 8.14 23.38 15.59
C THR A 442 7.62 24.80 15.49
N GLY A 443 6.83 25.26 16.46
CA GLY A 443 6.14 26.55 16.41
C GLY A 443 4.91 26.59 15.49
N TYR A 444 4.44 25.44 14.97
CA TYR A 444 3.19 25.36 14.22
C TYR A 444 1.96 25.25 15.15
N ASP A 445 0.80 25.68 14.64
CA ASP A 445 -0.47 25.64 15.40
C ASP A 445 -1.12 24.25 15.43
N ALA A 446 -0.89 23.42 14.41
CA ALA A 446 -1.53 22.12 14.26
C ALA A 446 -0.64 21.10 13.54
N MET A 447 -0.88 19.82 13.82
CA MET A 447 -0.19 18.68 13.21
C MET A 447 -1.18 17.72 12.55
N SER A 448 -0.85 17.27 11.35
CA SER A 448 -1.50 16.11 10.72
C SER A 448 -0.54 14.92 10.80
N LEU A 449 -1.03 13.82 11.36
CA LEU A 449 -0.26 12.57 11.50
C LEU A 449 -0.56 11.56 10.38
N GLN A 450 -1.33 11.95 9.36
CA GLN A 450 -1.71 11.08 8.24
C GLN A 450 -0.55 10.76 7.27
N PRO A 451 0.34 11.71 6.90
CA PRO A 451 1.41 11.40 5.95
C PRO A 451 2.41 10.39 6.53
N ASN A 452 2.48 9.21 5.90
CA ASN A 452 3.28 8.07 6.35
C ASN A 452 4.73 8.03 5.81
N SER A 453 5.22 9.15 5.27
CA SER A 453 6.63 9.37 4.94
C SER A 453 6.91 10.87 4.82
N GLY A 454 8.19 11.27 4.90
CA GLY A 454 8.59 12.67 4.69
C GLY A 454 8.14 13.22 3.32
N ALA A 455 8.28 12.44 2.26
CA ALA A 455 7.83 12.81 0.92
C ALA A 455 6.31 12.98 0.81
N GLN A 456 5.53 12.15 1.52
CA GLN A 456 4.08 12.36 1.63
C GLN A 456 3.73 13.61 2.46
N GLY A 457 4.54 13.94 3.47
CA GLY A 457 4.40 15.18 4.24
C GLY A 457 4.62 16.42 3.39
N GLU A 458 5.68 16.42 2.56
CA GLU A 458 5.92 17.47 1.55
C GLU A 458 4.73 17.61 0.61
N TYR A 459 4.28 16.50 0.00
CA TYR A 459 3.16 16.50 -0.93
C TYR A 459 1.87 17.03 -0.28
N ALA A 460 1.52 16.55 0.91
CA ALA A 460 0.36 17.02 1.66
C ALA A 460 0.45 18.51 2.01
N GLY A 461 1.64 18.99 2.39
CA GLY A 461 1.89 20.41 2.65
C GLY A 461 1.67 21.27 1.41
N LEU A 462 2.18 20.84 0.24
CA LEU A 462 1.99 21.55 -1.03
C LEU A 462 0.52 21.56 -1.47
N LEU A 463 -0.21 20.46 -1.32
CA LEU A 463 -1.66 20.44 -1.56
C LEU A 463 -2.42 21.38 -0.62
N THR A 464 -2.00 21.45 0.65
CA THR A 464 -2.59 22.37 1.63
C THR A 464 -2.34 23.83 1.23
N ILE A 465 -1.14 24.16 0.76
CA ILE A 465 -0.83 25.50 0.22
C ILE A 465 -1.69 25.83 -1.01
N GLN A 466 -1.91 24.87 -1.92
CA GLN A 466 -2.81 25.08 -3.06
C GLN A 466 -4.25 25.32 -2.63
N ALA A 467 -4.76 24.54 -1.68
CA ALA A 467 -6.09 24.73 -1.13
C ALA A 467 -6.22 26.12 -0.48
N TYR A 468 -5.19 26.57 0.24
CA TYR A 468 -5.13 27.91 0.81
C TYR A 468 -5.17 29.03 -0.24
N HIS A 469 -4.38 28.91 -1.32
CA HIS A 469 -4.44 29.86 -2.44
C HIS A 469 -5.81 29.87 -3.12
N LYS A 470 -6.38 28.70 -3.38
CA LYS A 470 -7.72 28.55 -3.97
C LYS A 470 -8.80 29.20 -3.10
N ALA A 471 -8.76 29.00 -1.79
CA ALA A 471 -9.71 29.60 -0.84
C ALA A 471 -9.67 31.14 -0.85
N ARG A 472 -8.55 31.74 -1.26
CA ARG A 472 -8.38 33.20 -1.40
C ARG A 472 -8.64 33.71 -2.83
N GLY A 473 -9.11 32.86 -3.74
CA GLY A 473 -9.30 33.21 -5.15
C GLY A 473 -8.01 33.30 -5.96
N GLU A 474 -6.88 32.80 -5.42
CA GLU A 474 -5.55 32.87 -6.03
C GLU A 474 -5.10 31.53 -6.64
N ALA A 475 -6.04 30.73 -7.16
CA ALA A 475 -5.75 29.40 -7.72
C ALA A 475 -4.77 29.40 -8.92
N HIS A 476 -4.48 30.57 -9.49
CA HIS A 476 -3.46 30.74 -10.55
C HIS A 476 -2.01 30.62 -10.02
N ARG A 477 -1.80 30.62 -8.70
CA ARG A 477 -0.48 30.44 -8.09
C ARG A 477 -0.02 28.99 -8.21
N HIS A 478 0.97 28.72 -9.05
CA HIS A 478 1.49 27.37 -9.31
C HIS A 478 3.03 27.27 -9.31
N ILE A 479 3.78 28.36 -9.14
CA ILE A 479 5.26 28.34 -9.17
C ILE A 479 5.81 27.99 -7.78
N CYS A 480 6.69 27.00 -7.72
CA CYS A 480 7.40 26.60 -6.51
C CYS A 480 8.90 26.84 -6.66
N LEU A 481 9.46 27.72 -5.83
CA LEU A 481 10.91 27.98 -5.79
C LEU A 481 11.62 26.89 -4.96
N ILE A 482 12.65 26.26 -5.54
CA ILE A 482 13.37 25.16 -4.87
C ILE A 482 14.89 25.36 -5.05
N PRO A 483 15.67 25.53 -3.97
CA PRO A 483 17.12 25.58 -4.05
C PRO A 483 17.73 24.32 -4.67
N VAL A 484 18.84 24.46 -5.40
CA VAL A 484 19.58 23.31 -5.99
C VAL A 484 20.02 22.29 -4.94
N SER A 485 20.31 22.74 -3.72
CA SER A 485 20.71 21.90 -2.58
C SER A 485 19.57 21.08 -1.97
N ALA A 486 18.31 21.39 -2.29
CA ALA A 486 17.17 20.67 -1.74
C ALA A 486 17.23 19.17 -2.10
N HIS A 487 16.75 18.34 -1.17
CA HIS A 487 16.62 16.91 -1.37
C HIS A 487 15.75 16.61 -2.60
N GLY A 488 16.01 15.50 -3.30
CA GLY A 488 15.34 15.18 -4.57
C GLY A 488 13.82 14.93 -4.43
N THR A 489 13.33 14.68 -3.21
CA THR A 489 11.90 14.58 -2.91
C THR A 489 11.18 15.90 -3.12
N ASN A 490 11.77 17.05 -2.75
CA ASN A 490 11.14 18.36 -2.87
C ASN A 490 10.63 18.64 -4.30
N PRO A 491 11.49 18.61 -5.35
CA PRO A 491 11.03 18.84 -6.71
C PRO A 491 10.11 17.73 -7.25
N ALA A 492 10.27 16.48 -6.80
CA ALA A 492 9.36 15.40 -7.16
C ALA A 492 7.96 15.60 -6.56
N SER A 493 7.88 16.00 -5.30
CA SER A 493 6.63 16.32 -4.57
C SER A 493 5.93 17.54 -5.19
N ALA A 494 6.68 18.58 -5.57
CA ALA A 494 6.15 19.75 -6.26
C ALA A 494 5.58 19.41 -7.65
N GLN A 495 6.31 18.62 -8.44
CA GLN A 495 5.82 18.15 -9.73
C GLN A 495 4.57 17.28 -9.58
N MET A 496 4.56 16.39 -8.58
CA MET A 496 3.42 15.53 -8.27
C MET A 496 2.20 16.31 -7.78
N ALA A 497 2.41 17.47 -7.14
CA ALA A 497 1.37 18.44 -6.81
C ALA A 497 1.00 19.34 -8.00
N GLY A 498 1.52 19.12 -9.21
CA GLY A 498 1.18 19.94 -10.39
C GLY A 498 1.77 21.35 -10.37
N MET A 499 2.77 21.62 -9.53
CA MET A 499 3.47 22.90 -9.46
C MET A 499 4.60 22.98 -10.49
N THR A 500 4.86 24.19 -10.99
CA THR A 500 6.04 24.47 -11.82
C THR A 500 7.26 24.71 -10.93
N VAL A 501 8.23 23.80 -10.99
CA VAL A 501 9.49 23.94 -10.25
C VAL A 501 10.39 24.99 -10.90
N VAL A 502 10.77 26.01 -10.14
CA VAL A 502 11.78 27.00 -10.53
C VAL A 502 12.97 26.86 -9.58
N VAL A 503 14.08 26.38 -10.12
CA VAL A 503 15.30 26.10 -9.36
C VAL A 503 15.95 27.40 -8.92
N VAL A 504 16.36 27.53 -7.66
CA VAL A 504 17.14 28.66 -7.12
C VAL A 504 18.60 28.23 -6.94
N LYS A 505 19.54 29.10 -7.33
CA LYS A 505 20.99 28.82 -7.25
C LYS A 505 21.48 28.79 -5.81
N SER A 506 22.62 28.14 -5.61
CA SER A 506 23.42 28.30 -4.40
C SER A 506 24.54 29.31 -4.66
N ALA A 507 24.87 30.10 -3.64
CA ALA A 507 26.07 30.93 -3.60
C ALA A 507 27.33 30.06 -3.46
N GLU A 508 28.50 30.64 -3.70
CA GLU A 508 29.79 29.92 -3.67
C GLU A 508 30.09 29.26 -2.31
N ASN A 509 29.57 29.82 -1.22
CA ASN A 509 29.71 29.28 0.13
C ASN A 509 28.71 28.15 0.47
N GLY A 510 27.85 27.76 -0.46
CA GLY A 510 26.84 26.72 -0.30
C GLY A 510 25.46 27.22 0.16
N ASP A 511 25.35 28.48 0.60
CA ASP A 511 24.07 29.08 0.99
C ASP A 511 23.14 29.26 -0.22
N ILE A 512 21.86 29.56 0.04
CA ILE A 512 20.94 30.00 -1.01
C ILE A 512 21.41 31.34 -1.58
N ASP A 513 21.53 31.47 -2.90
CA ASP A 513 21.78 32.74 -3.55
C ASP A 513 20.53 33.63 -3.41
N VAL A 514 20.57 34.57 -2.46
CA VAL A 514 19.45 35.46 -2.13
C VAL A 514 19.13 36.42 -3.28
N ALA A 515 20.12 36.80 -4.11
CA ALA A 515 19.88 37.67 -5.25
C ALA A 515 19.13 36.92 -6.36
N ASP A 516 19.54 35.69 -6.66
CA ASP A 516 18.83 34.80 -7.60
C ASP A 516 17.43 34.42 -7.07
N PHE A 517 17.30 34.14 -5.76
CA PHE A 517 16.01 33.90 -5.12
C PHE A 517 15.06 35.09 -5.33
N ARG A 518 15.52 36.32 -5.03
CA ARG A 518 14.73 37.55 -5.19
C ARG A 518 14.30 37.73 -6.64
N ALA A 519 15.24 37.62 -7.59
CA ALA A 519 14.93 37.76 -9.01
C ALA A 519 13.88 36.74 -9.50
N LYS A 520 13.96 35.48 -9.03
CA LYS A 520 12.98 34.44 -9.37
C LYS A 520 11.63 34.64 -8.71
N ALA A 521 11.60 35.14 -7.48
CA ALA A 521 10.35 35.50 -6.80
C ALA A 521 9.65 36.67 -7.50
N GLU A 522 10.40 37.71 -7.89
CA GLU A 522 9.89 38.86 -8.66
C GLU A 522 9.37 38.43 -10.04
N ALA A 523 10.12 37.58 -10.75
CA ALA A 523 9.70 37.04 -12.05
C ALA A 523 8.45 36.13 -11.95
N ALA A 524 8.32 35.36 -10.86
CA ALA A 524 7.13 34.54 -10.62
C ALA A 524 5.90 35.41 -10.30
N GLY A 525 6.10 36.56 -9.65
CA GLY A 525 5.07 37.57 -9.41
C GLY A 525 3.80 37.00 -8.77
N ARG A 526 2.65 37.21 -9.43
CA ARG A 526 1.35 36.72 -8.96
C ARG A 526 1.18 35.21 -9.08
N ASN A 527 2.04 34.52 -9.82
CA ASN A 527 1.99 33.06 -9.99
C ASN A 527 2.80 32.31 -8.92
N LEU A 528 3.53 33.01 -8.04
CA LEU A 528 4.30 32.39 -6.96
C LEU A 528 3.37 31.72 -5.94
N ALA A 529 3.54 30.41 -5.75
CA ALA A 529 2.76 29.60 -4.83
C ALA A 529 3.50 29.29 -3.53
N ALA A 530 4.76 28.85 -3.63
CA ALA A 530 5.53 28.37 -2.49
C ALA A 530 7.05 28.49 -2.72
N CYS A 531 7.80 28.34 -1.64
CA CYS A 531 9.20 27.96 -1.67
C CYS A 531 9.41 26.75 -0.75
N MET A 532 10.27 25.81 -1.16
CA MET A 532 10.65 24.67 -0.32
C MET A 532 12.10 24.86 0.12
N ILE A 533 12.31 25.09 1.41
CA ILE A 533 13.63 25.27 2.02
C ILE A 533 13.90 24.17 3.04
N THR A 534 15.16 23.76 3.14
CA THR A 534 15.65 22.86 4.20
C THR A 534 16.51 23.68 5.13
N TYR A 535 16.26 23.59 6.44
CA TYR A 535 17.01 24.36 7.45
C TYR A 535 17.40 23.48 8.64
N PRO A 536 18.70 23.30 8.93
CA PRO A 536 19.84 23.70 8.11
C PRO A 536 19.87 22.99 6.73
N SER A 537 20.60 23.56 5.77
CA SER A 537 20.70 23.09 4.38
C SER A 537 21.45 21.78 4.21
#